data_AF-A0A3D8Y805-F1
#
_entry.id   AF-A0A3D8Y805-F1
#
_cell.length_a   1.000
_cell.length_b   1.000
_cell.length_c   1.000
_cell.angle_alpha   90.00
_cell.angle_beta   90.00
_cell.angle_gamma   90.00
#
_symmetry.space_group_name_H-M   'P 1'
#
loop_
_entity.id
_entity.type
_entity.pdbx_description
1 polymer ?
#
loop_
_entity_poly.entity_id
_entity_poly.type
_entity_poly.pdbx_seq_one_letter_code
_entity_poly.pdbx_strand_id
1 'polypeptide(L)'
;MDEQNPNQSGDYQHGYSSGIEGLERESYENYLASNVTHAWTSEQISQKQQQLTTLRGRQQETLQKQKSSFDKLQLETMGLNGSARKMKDLEDSIARIDAETEELKEKRTSKAPSYSLIAGLIFLAAGISFVAGDLIISHEIVAYALNIRNSNEAWAFAIGLAMLSVLLKPAYDRLIEEPFHAGENPKAKSRYATFKLILSIFAIVTLIVLGWFRYEAYRTDKLKEAINKSVKNLQLNAVDPMTGAPINSPELTNKIEQALRNSDQLNLDLVNSPWALLSFVLSGVLFAIAGAVSLGMALPVLQGFWYRWLQIDPKLWRLRRRRKKILKQIEPLQQILTERMAQKNILENDLAVLSSLDELKQEEKALMDEIAILENDRRQSLTDSRRNSFADGYSRGQVTRDVMNQEEYDSWRNRHMTVSDLAMKARSNAASDRAVTRTKSTGMRPHQAIRKAITDRFDENNSQ
;
A
#
# COMPACT_ATOMS: atom_id res chain seq x y z
N MET A 1 -7.58 -22.64 -67.89
CA MET A 1 -8.35 -23.13 -69.05
C MET A 1 -7.97 -22.26 -70.23
N ASP A 2 -7.04 -22.72 -71.06
CA ASP A 2 -6.84 -22.10 -72.36
C ASP A 2 -8.06 -22.49 -73.22
N GLU A 3 -8.84 -21.51 -73.66
CA GLU A 3 -9.91 -21.71 -74.64
C GLU A 3 -9.27 -22.19 -75.95
N GLN A 4 -9.11 -23.51 -76.08
CA GLN A 4 -8.63 -24.10 -77.33
C GLN A 4 -9.72 -23.96 -78.39
N ASN A 5 -9.32 -23.39 -79.52
CA ASN A 5 -10.15 -23.13 -80.68
C ASN A 5 -10.82 -24.45 -81.16
N PRO A 6 -12.16 -24.57 -81.16
CA PRO A 6 -12.88 -25.84 -81.38
C PRO A 6 -12.61 -26.49 -82.74
N ASN A 7 -12.11 -25.72 -83.71
CA ASN A 7 -11.82 -26.19 -85.06
C ASN A 7 -10.38 -26.73 -85.25
N GLN A 8 -9.54 -26.71 -84.21
CA GLN A 8 -8.15 -27.21 -84.28
C GLN A 8 -7.87 -28.42 -83.36
N SER A 9 -8.87 -28.91 -82.61
CA SER A 9 -8.68 -30.08 -81.75
C SER A 9 -8.78 -31.39 -82.55
N GLY A 10 -8.11 -32.43 -82.05
CA GLY A 10 -8.22 -33.79 -82.60
C GLY A 10 -9.65 -34.34 -82.57
N ASP A 11 -10.57 -33.70 -81.83
CA ASP A 11 -11.96 -34.13 -81.68
C ASP A 11 -12.78 -33.90 -82.95
N TYR A 12 -12.55 -32.79 -83.68
CA TYR A 12 -13.20 -32.55 -84.97
C TYR A 12 -12.77 -33.60 -86.01
N GLN A 13 -11.48 -33.93 -86.06
CA GLN A 13 -10.96 -34.96 -86.97
C GLN A 13 -11.50 -36.35 -86.61
N HIS A 14 -11.58 -36.67 -85.31
CA HIS A 14 -12.16 -37.91 -84.82
C HIS A 14 -13.66 -38.01 -85.14
N GLY A 15 -14.41 -36.91 -84.99
CA GLY A 15 -15.82 -36.85 -85.36
C GLY A 15 -16.04 -37.04 -86.86
N TYR A 16 -15.19 -36.42 -87.70
CA TYR A 16 -15.24 -36.57 -89.15
C TYR A 16 -14.92 -38.01 -89.60
N SER A 17 -13.85 -38.63 -89.09
CA SER A 17 -13.51 -40.01 -89.41
C SER A 17 -14.58 -40.99 -88.93
N SER A 18 -15.09 -40.79 -87.72
CA SER A 18 -16.13 -41.65 -87.14
C SER A 18 -17.45 -41.56 -87.90
N GLY A 19 -17.77 -40.39 -88.45
CA GLY A 19 -18.95 -40.19 -89.31
C GLY A 19 -18.81 -40.90 -90.67
N ILE A 20 -17.60 -40.96 -91.24
CA ILE A 20 -17.33 -41.72 -92.48
C ILE A 20 -17.44 -43.23 -92.23
N GLU A 21 -16.95 -43.70 -91.07
CA GLU A 21 -16.95 -45.11 -90.68
C GLU A 21 -18.33 -45.60 -90.20
N GLY A 22 -19.33 -44.71 -90.04
CA GLY A 22 -20.67 -45.09 -89.58
C GLY A 22 -20.73 -45.49 -88.10
N LEU A 23 -19.80 -44.99 -87.28
CA LEU A 23 -19.73 -45.28 -85.86
C LEU A 23 -20.79 -44.53 -85.06
N GLU A 24 -21.12 -45.07 -83.89
CA GLU A 24 -22.10 -44.48 -82.98
C GLU A 24 -21.52 -43.24 -82.28
N ARG A 25 -22.10 -42.07 -82.57
CA ARG A 25 -21.67 -40.77 -82.04
C ARG A 25 -21.67 -40.69 -80.51
N GLU A 26 -22.67 -41.34 -79.89
CA GLU A 26 -22.95 -41.24 -78.45
C GLU A 26 -21.79 -41.73 -77.58
N SER A 27 -21.08 -42.79 -78.00
CA SER A 27 -19.94 -43.33 -77.24
C SER A 27 -18.79 -42.32 -77.14
N TYR A 28 -18.44 -41.64 -78.23
CA TYR A 28 -17.36 -40.66 -78.21
C TYR A 28 -17.77 -39.34 -77.53
N GLU A 29 -19.01 -38.88 -77.71
CA GLU A 29 -19.55 -37.70 -77.01
C GLU A 29 -19.53 -37.90 -75.49
N ASN A 30 -20.01 -39.06 -75.02
CA ASN A 30 -20.03 -39.37 -73.60
C ASN A 30 -18.61 -39.57 -73.04
N TYR A 31 -17.66 -40.09 -73.84
CA TYR A 31 -16.24 -40.14 -73.47
C TYR A 31 -15.65 -38.76 -73.23
N LEU A 32 -15.84 -37.83 -74.19
CA LEU A 32 -15.34 -36.46 -74.08
C LEU A 32 -15.97 -35.73 -72.89
N ALA A 33 -17.29 -35.80 -72.74
CA ALA A 33 -18.00 -35.20 -71.62
C ALA A 33 -17.47 -35.73 -70.28
N SER A 34 -17.27 -37.05 -70.16
CA SER A 34 -16.72 -37.67 -68.95
C SER A 34 -15.28 -37.24 -68.66
N ASN A 35 -14.45 -37.07 -69.71
CA ASN A 35 -13.06 -36.64 -69.55
C ASN A 35 -12.95 -35.17 -69.12
N VAL A 36 -13.79 -34.29 -69.68
CA VAL A 36 -13.89 -32.88 -69.26
C VAL A 36 -14.38 -32.79 -67.81
N THR A 37 -15.41 -33.55 -67.44
CA THR A 37 -15.91 -33.61 -66.05
C THR A 37 -14.85 -34.14 -65.10
N HIS A 38 -14.07 -35.16 -65.49
CA HIS A 38 -12.95 -35.66 -64.70
C HIS A 38 -11.86 -34.60 -64.49
N ALA A 39 -11.48 -33.85 -65.53
CA ALA A 39 -10.50 -32.78 -65.43
C ALA A 39 -10.99 -31.65 -64.50
N TRP A 40 -12.24 -31.21 -64.68
CA TRP A 40 -12.87 -30.16 -63.87
C TRP A 40 -13.02 -30.58 -62.40
N THR A 41 -13.52 -31.78 -62.12
CA THR A 41 -13.64 -32.31 -60.75
C THR A 41 -12.28 -32.46 -60.07
N SER A 42 -11.23 -32.86 -60.82
CA SER A 42 -9.87 -32.94 -60.29
C SER A 42 -9.31 -31.58 -59.88
N GLU A 43 -9.58 -30.54 -60.67
CA GLU A 43 -9.19 -29.16 -60.33
C GLU A 43 -9.94 -28.67 -59.09
N GLN A 44 -11.26 -28.91 -59.00
CA GLN A 44 -12.06 -28.55 -57.83
C GLN A 44 -11.60 -29.25 -56.55
N ILE A 45 -11.28 -30.56 -56.62
CA ILE A 45 -10.71 -31.28 -55.47
C ILE A 45 -9.40 -30.63 -55.02
N SER A 46 -8.50 -30.29 -55.95
CA SER A 46 -7.23 -29.64 -55.62
C SER A 46 -7.45 -28.29 -54.93
N GLN A 47 -8.36 -27.45 -55.45
CA GLN A 47 -8.71 -26.17 -54.84
C GLN A 47 -9.28 -26.34 -53.42
N LYS A 48 -10.20 -27.30 -53.22
CA LYS A 48 -10.82 -27.59 -51.92
C LYS A 48 -9.81 -28.16 -50.91
N GLN A 49 -8.90 -29.02 -51.35
CA GLN A 49 -7.80 -29.53 -50.51
C GLN A 49 -6.85 -28.39 -50.07
N GLN A 50 -6.58 -27.42 -50.95
CA GLN A 50 -5.81 -26.24 -50.59
C GLN A 50 -6.56 -25.41 -49.54
N GLN A 51 -7.87 -25.17 -49.72
CA GLN A 51 -8.72 -24.49 -48.74
C GLN A 51 -8.71 -25.20 -47.38
N LEU A 52 -8.86 -26.52 -47.36
CA LEU A 52 -8.79 -27.35 -46.14
C LEU A 52 -7.45 -27.18 -45.42
N THR A 53 -6.35 -27.14 -46.17
CA THR A 53 -5.00 -26.95 -45.61
C THR A 53 -4.86 -25.56 -45.00
N THR A 54 -5.39 -24.52 -45.65
CA THR A 54 -5.38 -23.16 -45.09
C THR A 54 -6.27 -23.04 -43.85
N LEU A 55 -7.41 -23.73 -43.83
CA LEU A 55 -8.34 -23.74 -42.70
C LEU A 55 -7.71 -24.42 -41.48
N ARG A 56 -7.04 -25.57 -41.67
CA ARG A 56 -6.29 -26.25 -40.60
C ARG A 56 -5.16 -25.38 -40.05
N GLY A 57 -4.46 -24.64 -40.91
CA GLY A 57 -3.48 -23.65 -40.49
C GLY A 57 -4.12 -22.58 -39.58
N ARG A 58 -5.25 -22.00 -39.99
CA ARG A 58 -6.00 -21.02 -39.19
C ARG A 58 -6.51 -21.59 -37.86
N GLN A 59 -6.99 -22.83 -37.84
CA GLN A 59 -7.40 -23.51 -36.60
C GLN A 59 -6.22 -23.63 -35.62
N GLN A 60 -5.06 -24.08 -36.10
CA GLN A 60 -3.87 -24.23 -35.27
C GLN A 60 -3.37 -22.88 -34.73
N GLU A 61 -3.34 -21.85 -35.58
CA GLU A 61 -3.00 -20.49 -35.16
C GLU A 61 -3.99 -19.94 -34.13
N THR A 62 -5.29 -20.17 -34.32
CA THR A 62 -6.34 -19.75 -33.40
C THR A 62 -6.21 -20.45 -32.05
N LEU A 63 -5.96 -21.76 -32.04
CA LEU A 63 -5.69 -22.53 -30.82
C LEU A 63 -4.45 -22.01 -30.08
N GLN A 64 -3.37 -21.74 -30.80
CA GLN A 64 -2.15 -21.22 -30.20
C GLN A 64 -2.36 -19.81 -29.62
N LYS A 65 -3.07 -18.93 -30.35
CA LYS A 65 -3.44 -17.59 -29.87
C LYS A 65 -4.33 -17.68 -28.63
N GLN A 66 -5.41 -18.46 -28.67
CA GLN A 66 -6.30 -18.67 -27.52
C GLN A 66 -5.53 -19.15 -26.29
N LYS A 67 -4.70 -20.19 -26.44
CA LYS A 67 -3.89 -20.71 -25.32
C LYS A 67 -2.95 -19.63 -24.77
N SER A 68 -2.22 -18.94 -25.64
CA SER A 68 -1.27 -17.91 -25.22
C SER A 68 -1.94 -16.70 -24.54
N SER A 69 -3.11 -16.28 -25.02
CA SER A 69 -3.90 -15.19 -24.43
C SER A 69 -4.51 -15.63 -23.10
N PHE A 70 -4.97 -16.89 -23.01
CA PHE A 70 -5.48 -17.45 -21.75
C PHE A 70 -4.39 -17.58 -20.69
N ASP A 71 -3.21 -18.08 -21.04
CA ASP A 71 -2.06 -18.18 -20.12
C ASP A 71 -1.67 -16.78 -19.60
N LYS A 72 -1.64 -15.77 -20.49
CA LYS A 72 -1.41 -14.37 -20.10
C LYS A 72 -2.52 -13.83 -19.19
N LEU A 73 -3.79 -14.12 -19.50
CA LEU A 73 -4.92 -13.70 -18.69
C LEU A 73 -4.84 -14.32 -17.29
N GLN A 74 -4.46 -15.58 -17.19
CA GLN A 74 -4.28 -16.26 -15.91
C GLN A 74 -3.15 -15.61 -15.10
N LEU A 75 -2.03 -15.26 -15.74
CA LEU A 75 -0.94 -14.56 -15.08
C LEU A 75 -1.37 -13.18 -14.57
N GLU A 76 -2.11 -12.41 -15.38
CA GLU A 76 -2.59 -11.09 -14.99
C GLU A 76 -3.66 -11.15 -13.90
N THR A 77 -4.57 -12.11 -13.94
CA THR A 77 -5.57 -12.31 -12.87
C THR A 77 -4.93 -12.72 -11.54
N MET A 78 -3.93 -13.62 -11.56
CA MET A 78 -3.17 -13.97 -10.36
C MET A 78 -2.39 -12.77 -9.82
N GLY A 79 -1.75 -12.00 -10.70
CA GLY A 79 -1.03 -10.77 -10.36
C GLY A 79 -1.92 -9.67 -9.79
N LEU A 80 -3.12 -9.49 -10.35
CA LEU A 80 -4.15 -8.57 -9.85
C LEU A 80 -4.62 -8.98 -8.46
N ASN A 81 -4.97 -10.25 -8.25
CA ASN A 81 -5.38 -10.75 -6.93
C ASN A 81 -4.28 -10.58 -5.88
N GLY A 82 -3.02 -10.85 -6.23
CA GLY A 82 -1.88 -10.64 -5.34
C GLY A 82 -1.67 -9.16 -5.00
N SER A 83 -1.83 -8.26 -5.97
CA SER A 83 -1.69 -6.82 -5.75
C SER A 83 -2.86 -6.25 -4.96
N ALA A 84 -4.09 -6.72 -5.21
CA ALA A 84 -5.30 -6.31 -4.49
C ALA A 84 -5.24 -6.75 -3.03
N ARG A 85 -4.71 -7.94 -2.75
CA ARG A 85 -4.48 -8.41 -1.38
C ARG A 85 -3.46 -7.52 -0.64
N LYS A 86 -2.33 -7.20 -1.29
CA LYS A 86 -1.34 -6.28 -0.71
C LYS A 86 -1.93 -4.88 -0.44
N MET A 87 -2.74 -4.37 -1.36
CA MET A 87 -3.45 -3.11 -1.19
C MET A 87 -4.35 -3.15 0.05
N LYS A 88 -5.17 -4.21 0.18
CA LYS A 88 -6.03 -4.42 1.34
C LYS A 88 -5.25 -4.52 2.65
N ASP A 89 -4.13 -5.24 2.67
CA ASP A 89 -3.28 -5.36 3.86
C ASP A 89 -2.71 -3.99 4.30
N LEU A 90 -2.38 -3.11 3.34
CA LEU A 90 -1.92 -1.75 3.61
C LEU A 90 -3.07 -0.84 4.08
N GLU A 91 -4.26 -0.96 3.49
CA GLU A 91 -5.47 -0.25 3.92
C GLU A 91 -5.87 -0.64 5.35
N ASP A 92 -5.87 -1.94 5.67
CA ASP A 92 -6.11 -2.46 7.02
C ASP A 92 -5.05 -1.93 8.00
N SER A 93 -3.80 -1.82 7.57
CA SER A 93 -2.73 -1.22 8.37
C SER A 93 -2.96 0.27 8.63
N ILE A 94 -3.48 1.01 7.66
CA ILE A 94 -3.89 2.42 7.85
C ILE A 94 -5.06 2.49 8.83
N ALA A 95 -6.08 1.67 8.68
CA ALA A 95 -7.25 1.66 9.55
C ALA A 95 -6.85 1.39 11.02
N ARG A 96 -5.92 0.44 11.25
CA ARG A 96 -5.37 0.18 12.59
C ARG A 96 -4.60 1.39 13.14
N ILE A 97 -3.79 2.05 12.31
CA ILE A 97 -3.05 3.26 12.72
C ILE A 97 -4.01 4.40 13.04
N ASP A 98 -5.07 4.58 12.25
CA ASP A 98 -6.06 5.65 12.43
C ASP A 98 -6.87 5.40 13.73
N ALA A 99 -7.26 4.15 14.01
CA ALA A 99 -7.87 3.76 15.29
C ALA A 99 -6.95 3.99 16.50
N GLU A 100 -5.67 3.58 16.44
CA GLU A 100 -4.70 3.84 17.51
C GLU A 100 -4.45 5.35 17.69
N THR A 101 -4.47 6.10 16.59
CA THR A 101 -4.32 7.56 16.62
C THR A 101 -5.51 8.23 17.29
N GLU A 102 -6.72 7.74 17.05
CA GLU A 102 -7.95 8.23 17.69
C GLU A 102 -7.97 7.92 19.19
N GLU A 103 -7.63 6.69 19.58
CA GLU A 103 -7.50 6.32 21.00
C GLU A 103 -6.46 7.18 21.73
N LEU A 104 -5.31 7.45 21.10
CA LEU A 104 -4.29 8.34 21.66
C LEU A 104 -4.72 9.80 21.71
N LYS A 105 -5.53 10.27 20.74
CA LYS A 105 -6.12 11.62 20.77
C LYS A 105 -7.15 11.75 21.90
N GLU A 106 -7.99 10.74 22.11
CA GLU A 106 -8.95 10.71 23.22
C GLU A 106 -8.24 10.68 24.58
N LYS A 107 -7.16 9.90 24.71
CA LYS A 107 -6.28 9.94 25.89
C LYS A 107 -5.60 11.30 26.07
N ARG A 108 -5.32 12.01 24.98
CA ARG A 108 -4.75 13.37 25.01
C ARG A 108 -5.76 14.41 25.49
N THR A 109 -7.02 14.29 25.09
CA THR A 109 -8.09 15.22 25.47
C THR A 109 -8.56 14.97 26.89
N SER A 110 -8.70 13.72 27.31
CA SER A 110 -9.08 13.37 28.70
C SER A 110 -8.03 13.82 29.73
N LYS A 111 -6.75 13.85 29.36
CA LYS A 111 -5.65 14.34 30.20
C LYS A 111 -5.25 15.80 29.92
N ALA A 112 -6.08 16.55 29.20
CA ALA A 112 -5.78 17.94 28.91
C ALA A 112 -5.90 18.78 30.21
N PRO A 113 -4.82 19.47 30.64
CA PRO A 113 -4.91 20.35 31.80
C PRO A 113 -5.88 21.51 31.52
N SER A 114 -6.68 21.88 32.52
CA SER A 114 -7.65 22.98 32.41
C SER A 114 -6.99 24.36 32.27
N TYR A 115 -5.71 24.46 32.66
CA TYR A 115 -4.92 25.69 32.58
C TYR A 115 -3.80 25.57 31.54
N SER A 116 -3.41 26.71 30.96
CA SER A 116 -2.26 26.78 30.05
C SER A 116 -0.96 26.42 30.76
N LEU A 117 -0.01 25.80 30.05
CA LEU A 117 1.35 25.53 30.54
C LEU A 117 1.99 26.80 31.13
N ILE A 118 1.81 27.95 30.47
CA ILE A 118 2.37 29.23 30.90
C ILE A 118 1.81 29.62 32.28
N ALA A 119 0.50 29.43 32.49
CA ALA A 119 -0.11 29.65 33.79
C ALA A 119 0.47 28.70 34.85
N GLY A 120 0.63 27.41 34.51
CA GLY A 120 1.28 26.44 35.40
C GLY A 120 2.71 26.82 35.78
N LEU A 121 3.51 27.34 34.84
CA LEU A 121 4.87 27.81 35.10
C LEU A 121 4.90 29.08 35.97
N ILE A 122 3.98 30.02 35.75
CA ILE A 122 3.84 31.21 36.59
C ILE A 122 3.46 30.81 38.03
N PHE A 123 2.51 29.88 38.19
CA PHE A 123 2.15 29.37 39.52
C PHE A 123 3.28 28.57 40.17
N LEU A 124 4.07 27.82 39.39
CA LEU A 124 5.26 27.13 39.90
C LEU A 124 6.29 28.13 40.43
N ALA A 125 6.60 29.16 39.64
CA ALA A 125 7.52 30.22 40.03
C ALA A 125 7.01 30.95 41.28
N ALA A 126 5.73 31.31 41.31
CA ALA A 126 5.10 31.92 42.48
C ALA A 126 5.20 31.01 43.72
N GLY A 127 4.94 29.71 43.59
CA GLY A 127 5.05 28.75 44.69
C GLY A 127 6.47 28.62 45.22
N ILE A 128 7.47 28.54 44.33
CA ILE A 128 8.88 28.55 44.73
C ILE A 128 9.23 29.87 45.43
N SER A 129 8.76 31.01 44.93
CA SER A 129 8.96 32.32 45.56
C SER A 129 8.29 32.43 46.93
N PHE A 130 7.11 31.86 47.13
CA PHE A 130 6.45 31.83 48.43
C PHE A 130 7.21 30.96 49.42
N VAL A 131 7.68 29.77 49.02
CA VAL A 131 8.50 28.91 49.89
C VAL A 131 9.83 29.58 50.25
N ALA A 132 10.50 30.19 49.27
CA ALA A 132 11.75 30.91 49.51
C ALA A 132 11.54 32.15 50.40
N GLY A 133 10.45 32.88 50.21
CA GLY A 133 10.06 34.02 51.04
C GLY A 133 9.76 33.60 52.48
N ASP A 134 8.99 32.53 52.66
CA ASP A 134 8.71 31.95 53.98
C ASP A 134 10.00 31.54 54.71
N LEU A 135 10.95 30.97 53.96
CA LEU A 135 12.23 30.53 54.50
C LEU A 135 13.08 31.71 54.99
N ILE A 136 13.22 32.77 54.18
CA ILE A 136 14.00 33.96 54.55
C ILE A 136 13.37 34.66 55.76
N ILE A 137 12.05 34.86 55.73
CA ILE A 137 11.31 35.51 56.81
C ILE A 137 11.37 34.66 58.08
N SER A 138 11.17 33.35 57.99
CA SER A 138 11.26 32.44 59.13
C SER A 138 12.67 32.39 59.71
N HIS A 139 13.71 32.41 58.87
CA HIS A 139 15.10 32.45 59.34
C HIS A 139 15.40 33.74 60.12
N GLU A 140 15.06 34.90 59.54
CA GLU A 140 15.27 36.20 60.21
C GLU A 140 14.52 36.24 61.55
N ILE A 141 13.25 35.83 61.56
CA ILE A 141 12.44 35.92 62.78
C ILE A 141 12.86 34.91 63.85
N VAL A 142 13.27 33.70 63.48
CA VAL A 142 13.76 32.69 64.45
C VAL A 142 15.09 33.13 65.07
N ALA A 143 15.98 33.75 64.28
CA ALA A 143 17.22 34.32 64.78
C ALA A 143 16.98 35.48 65.77
N TYR A 144 15.97 36.32 65.51
CA TYR A 144 15.63 37.46 66.39
C TYR A 144 14.78 37.08 67.62
N ALA A 145 13.78 36.21 67.49
CA ALA A 145 12.78 35.95 68.53
C ALA A 145 13.16 34.81 69.49
N LEU A 146 13.86 33.78 69.03
CA LEU A 146 14.27 32.65 69.86
C LEU A 146 15.70 32.79 70.41
N ASN A 147 16.41 33.87 70.08
CA ASN A 147 17.80 34.15 70.48
C ASN A 147 18.73 32.93 70.30
N ILE A 148 18.48 32.13 69.26
CA ILE A 148 19.30 30.95 68.94
C ILE A 148 20.58 31.47 68.29
N ARG A 149 21.68 31.36 69.03
CA ARG A 149 22.98 31.90 68.63
C ARG A 149 23.66 31.09 67.50
N ASN A 150 23.15 29.91 67.17
CA ASN A 150 23.67 29.03 66.12
C ASN A 150 22.87 29.17 64.81
N SER A 151 23.50 29.74 63.78
CA SER A 151 22.89 29.98 62.46
C SER A 151 22.36 28.69 61.82
N ASN A 152 23.07 27.57 61.96
CA ASN A 152 22.69 26.30 61.32
C ASN A 152 21.38 25.71 61.89
N GLU A 153 21.12 25.91 63.18
CA GLU A 153 19.88 25.46 63.84
C GLU A 153 18.68 26.33 63.43
N ALA A 154 18.89 27.65 63.27
CA ALA A 154 17.88 28.56 62.76
C ALA A 154 17.48 28.23 61.30
N TRP A 155 18.46 27.91 60.45
CA TRP A 155 18.19 27.44 59.08
C TRP A 155 17.42 26.11 59.04
N ALA A 156 17.79 25.14 59.89
CA ALA A 156 17.08 23.86 59.95
C ALA A 156 15.61 24.03 60.38
N PHE A 157 15.36 24.91 61.36
CA PHE A 157 14.00 25.21 61.81
C PHE A 157 13.19 25.99 60.77
N ALA A 158 13.80 26.96 60.09
CA ALA A 158 13.16 27.71 59.00
C ALA A 158 12.81 26.80 57.81
N ILE A 159 13.67 25.83 57.47
CA ILE A 159 13.37 24.81 56.45
C ILE A 159 12.18 23.94 56.90
N GLY A 160 12.14 23.55 58.17
CA GLY A 160 11.03 22.78 58.74
C GLY A 160 9.68 23.50 58.62
N LEU A 161 9.65 24.81 58.90
CA LEU A 161 8.46 25.64 58.72
C LEU A 161 8.09 25.84 57.25
N ALA A 162 9.06 26.14 56.38
CA ALA A 162 8.82 26.32 54.95
C ALA A 162 8.26 25.04 54.28
N MET A 163 8.66 23.85 54.78
CA MET A 163 8.13 22.55 54.33
C MET A 163 6.69 22.29 54.73
N LEU A 164 6.11 23.07 55.65
CA LEU A 164 4.70 22.98 56.03
C LEU A 164 3.77 23.29 54.83
N SER A 165 4.22 24.17 53.92
CA SER A 165 3.55 24.46 52.64
C SER A 165 3.46 23.21 51.73
N VAL A 166 4.53 22.42 51.69
CA VAL A 166 4.61 21.17 50.92
C VAL A 166 3.75 20.08 51.59
N LEU A 167 3.65 20.09 52.92
CA LEU A 167 2.85 19.14 53.69
C LEU A 167 1.35 19.47 53.67
N LEU A 168 0.98 20.75 53.52
CA LEU A 168 -0.41 21.17 53.33
C LEU A 168 -0.92 20.87 51.92
N LYS A 169 -0.03 20.69 50.94
CA LYS A 169 -0.41 20.41 49.55
C LYS A 169 -1.28 19.16 49.39
N PRO A 170 -0.92 17.97 49.92
CA PRO A 170 -1.81 16.80 49.89
C PRO A 170 -3.20 17.05 50.48
N ALA A 171 -3.29 17.89 51.52
CA ALA A 171 -4.57 18.27 52.09
C ALA A 171 -5.37 19.18 51.14
N TYR A 172 -4.73 20.16 50.50
CA TYR A 172 -5.34 21.00 49.47
C TYR A 172 -5.79 20.18 48.25
N ASP A 173 -4.90 19.36 47.69
CA ASP A 173 -5.16 18.55 46.49
C ASP A 173 -6.37 17.61 46.73
N ARG A 174 -6.47 16.99 47.92
CA ARG A 174 -7.52 16.02 48.26
C ARG A 174 -8.84 16.64 48.74
N LEU A 175 -8.80 17.71 49.54
CA LEU A 175 -10.01 18.32 50.10
C LEU A 175 -10.70 19.29 49.14
N ILE A 176 -9.94 19.91 48.22
CA ILE A 176 -10.40 21.10 47.49
C ILE A 176 -10.33 20.86 45.97
N GLU A 177 -9.23 20.31 45.45
CA GLU A 177 -9.01 20.17 43.99
C GLU A 177 -9.72 18.93 43.40
N GLU A 178 -9.56 17.76 44.02
CA GLU A 178 -10.20 16.49 43.59
C GLU A 178 -11.74 16.58 43.42
N PRO A 179 -12.53 17.15 44.37
CA PRO A 179 -13.98 17.29 44.19
C PRO A 179 -14.38 18.38 43.17
N PHE A 180 -13.50 19.31 42.82
CA PHE A 180 -13.76 20.34 41.81
C PHE A 180 -13.56 19.80 40.39
N HIS A 181 -12.56 18.96 40.18
CA HIS A 181 -12.27 18.34 38.87
C HIS A 181 -13.18 17.14 38.55
N ALA A 182 -13.71 16.44 39.56
CA ALA A 182 -14.64 15.32 39.36
C ALA A 182 -16.00 15.72 38.75
N GLY A 183 -16.34 17.01 38.68
CA GLY A 183 -17.47 17.51 37.88
C GLY A 183 -18.89 17.12 38.33
N GLU A 184 -19.06 16.19 39.26
CA GLU A 184 -20.36 15.55 39.53
C GLU A 184 -21.28 16.31 40.51
N ASN A 185 -20.82 17.36 41.21
CA ASN A 185 -21.63 17.97 42.27
C ASN A 185 -21.64 19.52 42.26
N PRO A 186 -22.79 20.20 42.03
CA PRO A 186 -22.89 21.67 42.06
C PRO A 186 -22.51 22.26 43.43
N LYS A 187 -22.67 21.47 44.50
CA LYS A 187 -22.24 21.84 45.86
C LYS A 187 -20.72 21.96 46.01
N ALA A 188 -19.93 21.21 45.22
CA ALA A 188 -18.46 21.28 45.27
C ALA A 188 -17.95 22.59 44.66
N LYS A 189 -18.56 23.07 43.56
CA LYS A 189 -18.24 24.37 42.96
C LYS A 189 -18.55 25.54 43.90
N SER A 190 -19.67 25.48 44.62
CA SER A 190 -20.03 26.50 45.62
C SER A 190 -19.05 26.51 46.80
N ARG A 191 -18.70 25.34 47.36
CA ARG A 191 -17.68 25.25 48.43
C ARG A 191 -16.31 25.79 48.01
N TYR A 192 -15.89 25.49 46.78
CA TYR A 192 -14.64 26.01 46.22
C TYR A 192 -14.66 27.55 46.09
N ALA A 193 -15.78 28.12 45.63
CA ALA A 193 -15.95 29.57 45.55
C ALA A 193 -15.95 30.23 46.94
N THR A 194 -16.66 29.64 47.92
CA THR A 194 -16.66 30.12 49.30
C THR A 194 -15.27 30.03 49.94
N PHE A 195 -14.53 28.96 49.69
CA PHE A 195 -13.14 28.81 50.14
C PHE A 195 -12.24 29.91 49.57
N LYS A 196 -12.34 30.22 48.26
CA LYS A 196 -11.59 31.33 47.65
C LYS A 196 -11.93 32.69 48.28
N LEU A 197 -13.20 32.92 48.57
CA LEU A 197 -13.67 34.17 49.18
C LEU A 197 -13.14 34.30 50.62
N ILE A 198 -13.23 33.25 51.42
CA ILE A 198 -12.69 33.22 52.79
C ILE A 198 -11.17 33.42 52.76
N LEU A 199 -10.45 32.71 51.89
CA LEU A 199 -9.00 32.84 51.74
C LEU A 199 -8.62 34.27 51.32
N SER A 200 -9.37 34.87 50.40
CA SER A 200 -9.13 36.25 49.96
C SER A 200 -9.35 37.26 51.08
N ILE A 201 -10.44 37.14 51.85
CA ILE A 201 -10.70 38.01 53.01
C ILE A 201 -9.61 37.83 54.05
N PHE A 202 -9.25 36.58 54.35
CA PHE A 202 -8.18 36.26 55.28
C PHE A 202 -6.86 36.89 54.84
N ALA A 203 -6.49 36.75 53.55
CA ALA A 203 -5.28 37.33 52.98
C ALA A 203 -5.25 38.88 53.02
N ILE A 204 -6.40 39.54 52.85
CA ILE A 204 -6.50 41.00 52.99
C ILE A 204 -6.25 41.41 54.45
N VAL A 205 -6.91 40.75 55.40
CA VAL A 205 -6.77 41.04 56.83
C VAL A 205 -5.32 40.86 57.27
N THR A 206 -4.69 39.76 56.88
CA THR A 206 -3.29 39.50 57.19
C THR A 206 -2.32 40.48 56.55
N LEU A 207 -2.58 40.94 55.31
CA LEU A 207 -1.75 41.96 54.66
C LEU A 207 -1.82 43.30 55.38
N ILE A 208 -3.01 43.66 55.89
CA ILE A 208 -3.20 44.87 56.71
C ILE A 208 -2.40 44.76 58.01
N VAL A 209 -2.50 43.61 58.70
CA VAL A 209 -1.75 43.34 59.95
C VAL A 209 -0.24 43.36 59.71
N LEU A 210 0.25 42.69 58.66
CA LEU A 210 1.66 42.69 58.27
C LEU A 210 2.16 44.08 57.88
N GLY A 211 1.35 44.84 57.14
CA GLY A 211 1.65 46.23 56.78
C GLY A 211 1.82 47.12 58.00
N TRP A 212 0.96 46.93 59.01
CA TRP A 212 1.06 47.61 60.30
C TRP A 212 2.33 47.22 61.06
N PHE A 213 2.66 45.93 61.18
CA PHE A 213 3.88 45.50 61.89
C PHE A 213 5.16 45.91 61.18
N ARG A 214 5.18 45.87 59.84
CA ARG A 214 6.31 46.38 59.07
C ARG A 214 6.51 47.87 59.29
N TYR A 215 5.42 48.63 59.40
CA TYR A 215 5.47 50.05 59.76
C TYR A 215 6.02 50.24 61.18
N GLU A 216 5.57 49.46 62.16
CA GLU A 216 6.05 49.56 63.55
C GLU A 216 7.54 49.18 63.66
N ALA A 217 7.96 48.09 63.00
CA ALA A 217 9.37 47.68 62.95
C ALA A 217 10.26 48.77 62.32
N TYR A 218 9.84 49.35 61.18
CA TYR A 218 10.56 50.46 60.54
C TYR A 218 10.62 51.71 61.42
N ARG A 219 9.54 52.00 62.16
CA ARG A 219 9.50 53.11 63.12
C ARG A 219 10.48 52.86 64.26
N THR A 220 10.54 51.65 64.81
CA THR A 220 11.47 51.31 65.88
C THR A 220 12.91 51.29 65.43
N ASP A 221 13.22 50.82 64.23
CA ASP A 221 14.59 50.87 63.70
C ASP A 221 15.03 52.30 63.42
N LYS A 222 14.13 53.17 62.93
CA LYS A 222 14.41 54.61 62.85
C LYS A 222 14.62 55.26 64.21
N LEU A 223 13.87 54.84 65.23
CA LEU A 223 14.09 55.32 66.60
C LEU A 223 15.44 54.84 67.15
N LYS A 224 15.85 53.59 66.88
CA LYS A 224 17.19 53.08 67.22
C LYS A 224 18.30 53.84 66.50
N GLU A 225 18.16 54.07 65.19
CA GLU A 225 19.14 54.88 64.46
C GLU A 225 19.21 56.32 64.98
N ALA A 226 18.07 56.93 65.31
CA ALA A 226 18.02 58.27 65.89
C ALA A 226 18.66 58.30 67.29
N ILE A 227 18.39 57.30 68.14
CA ILE A 227 19.01 57.16 69.46
C ILE A 227 20.52 56.93 69.31
N ASN A 228 20.97 56.02 68.44
CA ASN A 228 22.39 55.78 68.19
C ASN A 228 23.11 57.01 67.63
N LYS A 229 22.47 57.77 66.72
CA LYS A 229 22.99 59.06 66.24
C LYS A 229 23.04 60.10 67.36
N SER A 230 22.04 60.13 68.24
CA SER A 230 22.01 61.02 69.41
C SER A 230 23.10 60.66 70.43
N VAL A 231 23.33 59.38 70.69
CA VAL A 231 24.40 58.88 71.57
C VAL A 231 25.76 59.20 70.96
N LYS A 232 25.93 59.01 69.65
CA LYS A 232 27.17 59.36 68.94
C LYS A 232 27.41 60.88 68.94
N ASN A 233 26.38 61.70 68.76
CA ASN A 233 26.50 63.16 68.88
C ASN A 233 26.77 63.61 70.33
N LEU A 234 26.18 62.96 71.33
CA LEU A 234 26.48 63.23 72.75
C LEU A 234 27.90 62.80 73.12
N GLN A 235 28.42 61.70 72.54
CA GLN A 235 29.82 61.29 72.67
C GLN A 235 30.76 62.28 71.97
N LEU A 236 30.41 62.80 70.79
CA LEU A 236 31.21 63.79 70.07
C LEU A 236 31.21 65.16 70.76
N ASN A 237 30.10 65.58 71.36
CA ASN A 237 30.00 66.81 72.16
C ASN A 237 30.66 66.67 73.55
N ALA A 238 31.02 65.45 73.98
CA ALA A 238 31.74 65.18 75.22
C ALA A 238 33.28 65.16 75.04
N VAL A 239 33.77 65.56 73.85
CA VAL A 239 35.19 65.74 73.55
C VAL A 239 35.51 67.24 73.50
N ASP A 240 36.42 67.68 74.36
CA ASP A 240 36.84 69.09 74.45
C ASP A 240 37.69 69.48 73.21
N PRO A 241 37.35 70.55 72.44
CA PRO A 241 37.98 70.85 71.15
C PRO A 241 39.48 71.17 71.19
N MET A 242 40.05 71.38 72.39
CA MET A 242 41.43 71.84 72.55
C MET A 242 42.39 70.77 73.09
N THR A 243 41.91 69.63 73.61
CA THR A 243 42.78 68.59 74.20
C THR A 243 42.41 67.14 73.85
N GLY A 244 41.25 66.90 73.24
CA GLY A 244 40.87 65.56 72.76
C GLY A 244 40.65 64.50 73.86
N ALA A 245 40.62 64.89 75.14
CA ALA A 245 40.33 63.98 76.25
C ALA A 245 38.81 63.96 76.57
N PRO A 246 38.24 62.80 76.94
CA PRO A 246 36.82 62.67 77.26
C PRO A 246 36.48 63.37 78.59
N ILE A 247 35.43 64.21 78.58
CA ILE A 247 34.92 64.87 79.79
C ILE A 247 34.07 63.85 80.58
N ASN A 248 34.64 63.25 81.62
CA ASN A 248 33.94 62.31 82.51
C ASN A 248 33.01 63.06 83.47
N SER A 249 31.80 63.41 83.03
CA SER A 249 30.72 63.82 83.93
C SER A 249 29.77 62.64 84.22
N PRO A 250 29.47 62.34 85.50
CA PRO A 250 28.60 61.23 85.89
C PRO A 250 27.13 61.39 85.42
N GLU A 251 26.72 62.62 85.07
CA GLU A 251 25.40 62.90 84.51
C GLU A 251 25.27 62.50 83.03
N LEU A 252 26.35 62.64 82.24
CA LEU A 252 26.38 62.19 80.84
C LEU A 252 26.38 60.67 80.75
N THR A 253 27.12 59.99 81.61
CA THR A 253 27.11 58.51 81.66
C THR A 253 25.75 57.96 82.05
N ASN A 254 25.04 58.59 83.01
CA ASN A 254 23.69 58.19 83.38
C ASN A 254 22.67 58.42 82.26
N LYS A 255 22.79 59.51 81.49
CA LYS A 255 21.92 59.75 80.32
C LYS A 255 22.19 58.78 79.17
N ILE A 256 23.45 58.42 78.95
CA ILE A 256 23.84 57.41 77.96
C ILE A 256 23.34 56.03 78.39
N GLU A 257 23.47 55.68 79.67
CA GLU A 257 22.98 54.40 80.19
C GLU A 257 21.45 54.32 80.20
N GLN A 258 20.74 55.42 80.50
CA GLN A 258 19.28 55.48 80.37
C GLN A 258 18.81 55.36 78.91
N ALA A 259 19.50 56.01 77.95
CA ALA A 259 19.19 55.88 76.53
C ALA A 259 19.41 54.45 76.01
N LEU A 260 20.47 53.78 76.47
CA LEU A 260 20.75 52.37 76.17
C LEU A 260 19.68 51.45 76.76
N ARG A 261 19.33 51.62 78.04
CA ARG A 261 18.28 50.85 78.72
C ARG A 261 16.90 51.04 78.08
N ASN A 262 16.56 52.25 77.65
CA ASN A 262 15.31 52.51 76.92
C ASN A 262 15.29 51.81 75.55
N SER A 263 16.45 51.72 74.87
CA SER A 263 16.55 50.97 73.61
C SER A 263 16.42 49.45 73.82
N ASP A 264 16.97 48.93 74.92
CA ASP A 264 16.88 47.52 75.29
C ASP A 264 15.47 47.14 75.77
N GLN A 265 14.80 48.03 76.51
CA GLN A 265 13.38 47.86 76.89
C GLN A 265 12.46 47.92 75.67
N LEU A 266 12.67 48.84 74.72
CA LEU A 266 11.87 48.87 73.48
C LEU A 266 12.08 47.59 72.65
N ASN A 267 13.29 47.03 72.62
CA ASN A 267 13.56 45.74 71.96
C ASN A 267 12.83 44.59 72.65
N LEU A 268 12.88 44.53 73.98
CA LEU A 268 12.19 43.50 74.75
C LEU A 268 10.67 43.59 74.64
N ASP A 269 10.10 44.80 74.61
CA ASP A 269 8.65 44.99 74.46
C ASP A 269 8.14 44.67 73.05
N LEU A 270 8.94 44.93 71.99
CA LEU A 270 8.57 44.54 70.63
C LEU A 270 8.66 43.03 70.42
N VAL A 271 9.73 42.40 70.92
CA VAL A 271 9.97 40.96 70.72
C VAL A 271 9.06 40.11 71.60
N ASN A 272 8.74 40.56 72.82
CA ASN A 272 7.82 39.84 73.72
C ASN A 272 6.36 40.25 73.58
N SER A 273 6.02 41.16 72.65
CA SER A 273 4.63 41.49 72.39
C SER A 273 3.87 40.26 71.88
N PRO A 274 2.80 39.80 72.56
CA PRO A 274 1.99 38.67 72.12
C PRO A 274 1.46 38.84 70.68
N TRP A 275 1.30 40.09 70.25
CA TRP A 275 0.86 40.43 68.91
C TRP A 275 1.94 40.25 67.83
N ALA A 276 3.22 40.42 68.15
CA ALA A 276 4.32 40.15 67.23
C ALA A 276 4.48 38.65 66.96
N LEU A 277 4.38 37.82 68.01
CA LEU A 277 4.33 36.35 67.88
C LEU A 277 3.11 35.88 67.09
N LEU A 278 1.94 36.48 67.32
CA LEU A 278 0.73 36.15 66.57
C LEU A 278 0.86 36.52 65.09
N SER A 279 1.36 37.71 64.77
CA SER A 279 1.59 38.13 63.38
C SER A 279 2.65 37.26 62.70
N PHE A 280 3.65 36.78 63.43
CA PHE A 280 4.65 35.84 62.92
C PHE A 280 4.03 34.51 62.51
N VAL A 281 3.29 33.89 63.44
CA VAL A 281 2.59 32.62 63.16
C VAL A 281 1.59 32.79 62.03
N LEU A 282 0.85 33.91 62.01
CA LEU A 282 -0.11 34.22 60.95
C LEU A 282 0.56 34.40 59.58
N SER A 283 1.73 35.04 59.53
CA SER A 283 2.52 35.22 58.31
C SER A 283 3.03 33.89 57.77
N GLY A 284 3.64 33.05 58.62
CA GLY A 284 4.13 31.73 58.22
C GLY A 284 3.01 30.81 57.73
N VAL A 285 1.87 30.80 58.43
CA VAL A 285 0.68 30.05 57.99
C VAL A 285 0.18 30.56 56.63
N LEU A 286 0.18 31.87 56.39
CA LEU A 286 -0.29 32.41 55.12
C LEU A 286 0.65 32.13 53.97
N PHE A 287 1.96 32.30 54.16
CA PHE A 287 2.97 31.93 53.19
C PHE A 287 2.89 30.43 52.87
N ALA A 288 2.66 29.59 53.88
CA ALA A 288 2.47 28.16 53.69
C ALA A 288 1.22 27.82 52.88
N ILE A 289 0.08 28.46 53.16
CA ILE A 289 -1.15 28.27 52.41
C ILE A 289 -1.01 28.79 50.96
N ALA A 290 -0.40 29.96 50.76
CA ALA A 290 -0.17 30.52 49.44
C ALA A 290 0.78 29.66 48.59
N GLY A 291 1.85 29.15 49.21
CA GLY A 291 2.76 28.17 48.60
C GLY A 291 2.05 26.86 48.25
N ALA A 292 1.22 26.33 49.16
CA ALA A 292 0.46 25.10 48.92
C ALA A 292 -0.54 25.26 47.76
N VAL A 293 -1.29 26.37 47.69
CA VAL A 293 -2.27 26.63 46.63
C VAL A 293 -1.59 26.81 45.27
N SER A 294 -0.49 27.56 45.22
CA SER A 294 0.24 27.80 43.98
C SER A 294 0.94 26.54 43.46
N LEU A 295 1.56 25.74 44.33
CA LEU A 295 2.12 24.42 43.97
C LEU A 295 1.03 23.39 43.62
N GLY A 296 -0.11 23.46 44.30
CA GLY A 296 -1.33 22.70 44.03
C GLY A 296 -1.81 22.90 42.60
N MET A 297 -1.91 24.14 42.14
CA MET A 297 -2.31 24.43 40.75
C MET A 297 -1.22 24.14 39.71
N ALA A 298 0.05 24.33 40.07
CA ALA A 298 1.16 24.20 39.12
C ALA A 298 1.50 22.76 38.76
N LEU A 299 1.56 21.86 39.75
CA LEU A 299 2.08 20.50 39.56
C LEU A 299 1.19 19.60 38.68
N PRO A 300 -0.15 19.57 38.82
CA PRO A 300 -1.04 18.81 37.94
C PRO A 300 -0.97 19.27 36.48
N VAL A 301 -0.85 20.58 36.24
CA VAL A 301 -0.67 21.15 34.89
C VAL A 301 0.65 20.67 34.28
N LEU A 302 1.73 20.70 35.07
CA LEU A 302 3.04 20.24 34.63
C LEU A 302 3.07 18.73 34.37
N GLN A 303 2.47 17.92 35.25
CA GLN A 303 2.37 16.47 35.10
C GLN A 303 1.54 16.07 33.87
N GLY A 304 0.41 16.73 33.64
CA GLY A 304 -0.42 16.51 32.45
C GLY A 304 0.33 16.83 31.16
N PHE A 305 1.05 17.95 31.13
CA PHE A 305 1.87 18.33 29.97
C PHE A 305 3.06 17.39 29.78
N TRP A 306 3.75 17.01 30.86
CA TRP A 306 4.86 16.06 30.83
C TRP A 306 4.42 14.71 30.29
N TYR A 307 3.30 14.18 30.76
CA TYR A 307 2.72 12.92 30.27
C TYR A 307 2.39 13.00 28.77
N ARG A 308 1.74 14.10 28.34
CA ARG A 308 1.41 14.34 26.93
C ARG A 308 2.66 14.42 26.06
N TRP A 309 3.65 15.21 26.47
CA TRP A 309 4.87 15.45 25.71
C TRP A 309 5.79 14.23 25.66
N LEU A 310 5.91 13.48 26.76
CA LEU A 310 6.81 12.33 26.85
C LEU A 310 6.20 11.05 26.25
N GLN A 311 4.90 10.80 26.46
CA GLN A 311 4.29 9.52 26.11
C GLN A 311 3.38 9.58 24.87
N ILE A 312 2.54 10.60 24.76
CA ILE A 312 1.49 10.65 23.72
C ILE A 312 2.05 11.24 22.42
N ASP A 313 2.62 12.44 22.47
CA ASP A 313 3.05 13.18 21.28
C ASP A 313 4.13 12.42 20.45
N PRO A 314 5.13 11.74 21.06
CA PRO A 314 6.09 10.95 20.31
C PRO A 314 5.47 9.73 19.63
N LYS A 315 4.49 9.08 20.28
CA LYS A 315 3.74 7.95 19.70
C LYS A 315 2.89 8.42 18.51
N LEU A 316 2.12 9.50 18.67
CA LEU A 316 1.35 10.12 17.59
C LEU A 316 2.23 10.48 16.39
N TRP A 317 3.42 11.03 16.65
CA TRP A 317 4.36 11.37 15.59
C TRP A 317 4.93 10.15 14.86
N ARG A 318 5.25 9.06 15.60
CA ARG A 318 5.68 7.79 14.99
C ARG A 318 4.57 7.19 14.13
N LEU A 319 3.33 7.18 14.61
CA LEU A 319 2.17 6.70 13.85
C LEU A 319 1.94 7.52 12.58
N ARG A 320 1.99 8.86 12.68
CA ARG A 320 1.89 9.76 11.52
C ARG A 320 2.97 9.48 10.48
N ARG A 321 4.21 9.23 10.90
CA ARG A 321 5.32 8.86 10.01
C ARG A 321 5.09 7.50 9.34
N ARG A 322 4.64 6.49 10.09
CA ARG A 322 4.30 5.16 9.56
C ARG A 322 3.17 5.25 8.53
N ARG A 323 2.08 5.95 8.85
CA ARG A 323 0.97 6.22 7.93
C ARG A 323 1.45 6.87 6.63
N LYS A 324 2.30 7.90 6.72
CA LYS A 324 2.87 8.57 5.53
C LYS A 324 3.72 7.61 4.67
N LYS A 325 4.46 6.68 5.29
CA LYS A 325 5.22 5.66 4.55
C LYS A 325 4.31 4.69 3.82
N ILE A 326 3.24 4.21 4.47
CA ILE A 326 2.27 3.29 3.87
C ILE A 326 1.53 3.97 2.71
N LEU A 327 1.08 5.21 2.88
CA LEU A 327 0.43 5.97 1.80
C LEU A 327 1.32 6.11 0.55
N LYS A 328 2.63 6.31 0.73
CA LYS A 328 3.59 6.33 -0.39
C LYS A 328 3.74 4.99 -1.10
N GLN A 329 3.46 3.87 -0.42
CA GLN A 329 3.49 2.53 -1.02
C GLN A 329 2.19 2.20 -1.74
N ILE A 330 1.07 2.78 -1.31
CA ILE A 330 -0.24 2.59 -1.92
C ILE A 330 -0.29 3.18 -3.33
N GLU A 331 0.23 4.39 -3.53
CA GLU A 331 0.20 5.09 -4.83
C GLU A 331 0.75 4.26 -6.01
N PRO A 332 1.98 3.69 -5.95
CA PRO A 332 2.47 2.84 -7.04
C PRO A 332 1.73 1.51 -7.15
N LEU A 333 1.22 0.95 -6.04
CA LEU A 333 0.40 -0.27 -6.08
C LEU A 333 -0.93 -0.04 -6.79
N GLN A 334 -1.53 1.12 -6.61
CA GLN A 334 -2.77 1.50 -7.26
C GLN A 334 -2.56 1.65 -8.78
N GLN A 335 -1.46 2.26 -9.21
CA GLN A 335 -1.07 2.32 -10.63
C GLN A 335 -0.93 0.91 -11.23
N ILE A 336 -0.17 0.03 -10.56
CA ILE A 336 0.00 -1.37 -10.99
C ILE A 336 -1.35 -2.09 -11.07
N LEU A 337 -2.25 -1.89 -10.11
CA LEU A 337 -3.58 -2.49 -10.13
C LEU A 337 -4.40 -2.00 -11.33
N THR A 338 -4.38 -0.71 -11.62
CA THR A 338 -5.10 -0.15 -12.78
C THR A 338 -4.55 -0.65 -14.10
N GLU A 339 -3.22 -0.76 -14.23
CA GLU A 339 -2.56 -1.30 -15.42
C GLU A 339 -2.91 -2.76 -15.64
N ARG A 340 -2.82 -3.60 -14.60
CA ARG A 340 -3.18 -5.02 -14.68
C ARG A 340 -4.66 -5.22 -14.97
N MET A 341 -5.54 -4.39 -14.40
CA MET A 341 -6.97 -4.44 -14.68
C MET A 341 -7.25 -4.07 -16.15
N ALA A 342 -6.59 -3.05 -16.70
CA ALA A 342 -6.70 -2.70 -18.10
C ALA A 342 -6.20 -3.83 -19.01
N GLN A 343 -5.04 -4.43 -18.72
CA GLN A 343 -4.51 -5.56 -19.48
C GLN A 343 -5.41 -6.79 -19.42
N LYS A 344 -5.98 -7.09 -18.25
CA LYS A 344 -6.99 -8.16 -18.09
C LYS A 344 -8.18 -7.93 -19.03
N ASN A 345 -8.74 -6.72 -19.04
CA ASN A 345 -9.90 -6.39 -19.87
C ASN A 345 -9.56 -6.49 -21.38
N ILE A 346 -8.35 -6.07 -21.77
CA ILE A 346 -7.87 -6.22 -23.16
C ILE A 346 -7.79 -7.70 -23.52
N LEU A 347 -7.19 -8.54 -22.67
CA LEU A 347 -7.06 -9.98 -22.94
C LEU A 347 -8.41 -10.71 -22.95
N GLU A 348 -9.35 -10.32 -22.09
CA GLU A 348 -10.73 -10.83 -22.11
C GLU A 348 -11.44 -10.47 -23.42
N ASN A 349 -11.25 -9.23 -23.89
CA ASN A 349 -11.80 -8.80 -25.17
C ASN A 349 -11.13 -9.50 -26.36
N ASP A 350 -9.80 -9.65 -26.35
CA ASP A 350 -9.06 -10.37 -27.38
C ASP A 350 -9.53 -11.83 -27.50
N LEU A 351 -9.78 -12.50 -26.36
CA LEU A 351 -10.33 -13.85 -26.34
C LEU A 351 -11.76 -13.91 -26.89
N ALA A 352 -12.58 -12.88 -26.64
CA ALA A 352 -13.95 -12.80 -27.14
C ALA A 352 -14.03 -12.53 -28.65
N VAL A 353 -13.04 -11.83 -29.22
CA VAL A 353 -12.98 -11.49 -30.66
C VAL A 353 -12.41 -12.64 -31.50
N LEU A 354 -11.68 -13.58 -30.92
CA LEU A 354 -11.16 -14.73 -31.65
C LEU A 354 -12.30 -15.57 -32.24
N SER A 355 -12.14 -15.99 -33.50
CA SER A 355 -13.10 -16.85 -34.19
C SER A 355 -13.41 -18.09 -33.38
N SER A 356 -14.69 -18.47 -33.31
CA SER A 356 -15.07 -19.65 -32.55
C SER A 356 -14.46 -20.89 -33.20
N LEU A 357 -13.81 -21.72 -32.38
CA LEU A 357 -13.23 -22.97 -32.86
C LEU A 357 -14.31 -23.92 -33.40
N ASP A 358 -15.54 -23.76 -32.94
CA ASP A 358 -16.66 -24.58 -33.36
C ASP A 358 -17.12 -24.22 -34.78
N GLU A 359 -17.15 -22.94 -35.16
CA GLU A 359 -17.38 -22.53 -36.56
C GLU A 359 -16.30 -23.08 -37.48
N LEU A 360 -15.02 -22.95 -37.10
CA LEU A 360 -13.91 -23.47 -37.92
C LEU A 360 -13.94 -25.00 -38.07
N LYS A 361 -14.43 -25.74 -37.07
CA LYS A 361 -14.62 -27.21 -37.16
C LYS A 361 -15.79 -27.57 -38.05
N GLN A 362 -16.87 -26.79 -38.01
CA GLN A 362 -18.01 -26.98 -38.90
C GLN A 362 -17.62 -26.73 -40.36
N GLU A 363 -16.85 -25.67 -40.62
CA GLU A 363 -16.27 -25.40 -41.95
C GLU A 363 -15.35 -26.52 -42.44
N GLU A 364 -14.51 -27.09 -41.55
CA GLU A 364 -13.64 -28.20 -41.92
C GLU A 364 -14.44 -29.43 -42.33
N LYS A 365 -15.48 -29.75 -41.56
CA LYS A 365 -16.36 -30.87 -41.86
C LYS A 365 -17.10 -30.66 -43.18
N ALA A 366 -17.61 -29.45 -43.43
CA ALA A 366 -18.27 -29.12 -44.68
C ALA A 366 -17.34 -29.29 -45.90
N LEU A 367 -16.09 -28.80 -45.82
CA LEU A 367 -15.10 -28.99 -46.88
C LEU A 367 -14.74 -30.45 -47.09
N MET A 368 -14.63 -31.24 -46.01
CA MET A 368 -14.37 -32.67 -46.11
C MET A 368 -15.51 -33.42 -46.79
N ASP A 369 -16.76 -33.09 -46.47
CA ASP A 369 -17.94 -33.69 -47.08
C ASP A 369 -18.02 -33.31 -48.58
N GLU A 370 -17.73 -32.05 -48.94
CA GLU A 370 -17.66 -31.60 -50.34
C GLU A 370 -16.56 -32.34 -51.14
N ILE A 371 -15.37 -32.52 -50.56
CA ILE A 371 -14.28 -33.27 -51.21
C ILE A 371 -14.69 -34.72 -51.43
N ALA A 372 -15.38 -35.35 -50.46
CA ALA A 372 -15.83 -36.73 -50.58
C ALA A 372 -16.86 -36.91 -51.72
N ILE A 373 -17.76 -35.93 -51.90
CA ILE A 373 -18.71 -35.90 -53.01
C ILE A 373 -17.96 -35.78 -54.34
N LEU A 374 -17.07 -34.79 -54.47
CA LEU A 374 -16.28 -34.59 -55.69
C LEU A 374 -15.40 -35.79 -56.05
N GLU A 375 -14.85 -36.49 -55.05
CA GLU A 375 -14.09 -37.72 -55.29
C GLU A 375 -14.96 -38.83 -55.86
N ASN A 376 -16.21 -38.95 -55.41
CA ASN A 376 -17.16 -39.92 -55.94
C ASN A 376 -17.51 -39.58 -57.40
N ASP A 377 -17.79 -38.31 -57.68
CA ASP A 377 -18.09 -37.82 -59.04
C ASP A 377 -16.91 -38.03 -59.99
N ARG A 378 -15.68 -37.81 -59.50
CA ARG A 378 -14.45 -38.09 -60.26
C ARG A 378 -14.32 -39.57 -60.60
N ARG A 379 -14.60 -40.47 -59.64
CA ARG A 379 -14.56 -41.93 -59.87
C ARG A 379 -15.61 -42.37 -60.88
N GLN A 380 -16.82 -41.82 -60.80
CA GLN A 380 -17.90 -42.09 -61.74
C GLN A 380 -17.51 -41.63 -63.15
N SER A 381 -17.07 -40.37 -63.29
CA SER A 381 -16.61 -39.81 -64.57
C SER A 381 -15.46 -40.61 -65.19
N LEU A 382 -14.50 -41.08 -64.38
CA LEU A 382 -13.41 -41.93 -64.87
C LEU A 382 -13.91 -43.30 -65.33
N THR A 383 -14.89 -43.88 -64.64
CA THR A 383 -15.51 -45.16 -64.99
C THR A 383 -16.29 -45.03 -66.29
N ASP A 384 -17.07 -43.97 -66.43
CA ASP A 384 -17.85 -43.67 -67.64
C ASP A 384 -16.95 -43.40 -68.84
N SER A 385 -15.89 -42.61 -68.66
CA SER A 385 -14.85 -42.41 -69.69
C SER A 385 -14.25 -43.74 -70.16
N ARG A 386 -13.87 -44.63 -69.23
CA ARG A 386 -13.33 -45.96 -69.58
C ARG A 386 -14.36 -46.83 -70.32
N ARG A 387 -15.61 -46.82 -69.86
CA ARG A 387 -16.70 -47.58 -70.49
C ARG A 387 -16.95 -47.10 -71.92
N ASN A 388 -16.98 -45.80 -72.12
CA ASN A 388 -17.26 -45.17 -73.41
C ASN A 388 -16.07 -45.31 -74.38
N SER A 389 -14.83 -45.22 -73.88
CA SER A 389 -13.63 -45.52 -74.69
C SER A 389 -13.60 -46.99 -75.13
N PHE A 390 -14.00 -47.92 -74.25
CA PHE A 390 -14.14 -49.32 -74.61
C PHE A 390 -15.26 -49.54 -75.64
N ALA A 391 -16.41 -48.88 -75.49
CA ALA A 391 -17.53 -48.97 -76.42
C ALA A 391 -17.17 -48.43 -77.82
N ASP A 392 -16.52 -47.26 -77.89
CA ASP A 392 -16.02 -46.68 -79.14
C ASP A 392 -15.01 -47.61 -79.82
N GLY A 393 -14.02 -48.12 -79.08
CA GLY A 393 -13.04 -49.09 -79.59
C GLY A 393 -13.67 -50.41 -80.05
N TYR A 394 -14.72 -50.89 -79.37
CA TYR A 394 -15.47 -52.06 -79.77
C TYR A 394 -16.24 -51.83 -81.07
N SER A 395 -16.95 -50.70 -81.19
CA SER A 395 -17.70 -50.33 -82.39
C SER A 395 -16.81 -50.20 -83.63
N ARG A 396 -15.63 -49.58 -83.49
CA ARG A 396 -14.59 -49.50 -84.52
C ARG A 396 -14.12 -50.89 -84.97
N GLY A 397 -13.88 -51.77 -84.00
CA GLY A 397 -13.52 -53.15 -84.28
C GLY A 397 -14.61 -53.91 -85.05
N GLN A 398 -15.88 -53.64 -84.73
CA GLN A 398 -17.03 -54.26 -85.39
C GLN A 398 -17.19 -53.76 -86.84
N VAL A 399 -17.18 -52.44 -87.08
CA VAL A 399 -17.22 -51.88 -88.44
C VAL A 399 -16.06 -52.42 -89.28
N THR A 400 -14.85 -52.42 -88.73
CA THR A 400 -13.67 -52.96 -89.40
C THR A 400 -13.84 -54.43 -89.77
N ARG A 401 -14.45 -55.23 -88.87
CA ARG A 401 -14.74 -56.65 -89.12
C ARG A 401 -15.79 -56.86 -90.21
N ASP A 402 -16.79 -55.99 -90.29
CA ASP A 402 -17.90 -56.08 -91.25
C ASP A 402 -17.47 -55.68 -92.67
N VAL A 403 -16.46 -54.81 -92.80
CA VAL A 403 -15.89 -54.38 -94.09
C VAL A 403 -14.82 -55.35 -94.62
N MET A 404 -14.16 -56.12 -93.75
CA MET A 404 -13.11 -57.07 -94.14
C MET A 404 -13.66 -58.35 -94.79
N ASN A 405 -13.04 -58.76 -95.89
CA ASN A 405 -13.27 -60.08 -96.46
C ASN A 405 -12.61 -61.19 -95.62
N GLN A 406 -13.04 -62.44 -95.80
CA GLN A 406 -12.60 -63.57 -94.96
C GLN A 406 -11.08 -63.80 -95.03
N GLU A 407 -10.45 -63.64 -96.19
CA GLU A 407 -8.98 -63.73 -96.36
C GLU A 407 -8.23 -62.57 -95.67
N GLU A 408 -8.81 -61.37 -95.68
CA GLU A 408 -8.24 -60.18 -95.03
C GLU A 408 -8.33 -60.29 -93.51
N TYR A 409 -9.43 -60.85 -93.00
CA TYR A 409 -9.61 -61.14 -91.59
C TYR A 409 -8.62 -62.20 -91.09
N ASP A 410 -8.43 -63.29 -91.85
CA ASP A 410 -7.47 -64.33 -91.48
C ASP A 410 -6.02 -63.82 -91.53
N SER A 411 -5.69 -62.97 -92.51
CA SER A 411 -4.42 -62.22 -92.57
C SER A 411 -4.26 -61.29 -91.36
N TRP A 412 -5.28 -60.51 -91.01
CA TRP A 412 -5.26 -59.58 -89.87
C TRP A 412 -5.09 -60.32 -88.55
N ARG A 413 -5.85 -61.41 -88.34
CA ARG A 413 -5.81 -62.27 -87.16
C ARG A 413 -4.44 -62.92 -87.02
N ASN A 414 -3.90 -63.47 -88.10
CA ASN A 414 -2.58 -64.09 -88.10
C ASN A 414 -1.45 -63.08 -87.86
N ARG A 415 -1.64 -61.79 -88.17
CA ARG A 415 -0.68 -60.73 -87.81
C ARG A 415 -0.83 -60.30 -86.34
N HIS A 416 -2.04 -59.93 -85.92
CA HIS A 416 -2.29 -59.27 -84.62
C HIS A 416 -2.51 -60.20 -83.43
N MET A 417 -2.81 -61.49 -83.67
CA MET A 417 -3.03 -62.51 -82.64
C MET A 417 -1.91 -63.56 -82.60
N THR A 418 -0.72 -63.24 -83.12
CA THR A 418 0.46 -64.10 -82.95
C THR A 418 0.87 -64.16 -81.47
N VAL A 419 1.45 -65.31 -81.07
CA VAL A 419 1.91 -65.54 -79.69
C VAL A 419 2.94 -64.49 -79.25
N SER A 420 3.77 -63.99 -80.18
CA SER A 420 4.75 -62.92 -79.93
C SER A 420 4.09 -61.56 -79.64
N ASP A 421 3.05 -61.20 -80.41
CA ASP A 421 2.36 -59.92 -80.22
C ASP A 421 1.45 -59.92 -79.00
N LEU A 422 0.81 -61.05 -78.69
CA LEU A 422 0.06 -61.24 -77.44
C LEU A 422 0.98 -61.16 -76.21
N ALA A 423 2.20 -61.71 -76.29
CA ALA A 423 3.20 -61.59 -75.22
C ALA A 423 3.74 -60.16 -75.07
N MET A 424 3.94 -59.45 -76.17
CA MET A 424 4.33 -58.02 -76.17
C MET A 424 3.22 -57.11 -75.64
N LYS A 425 1.95 -57.32 -76.05
CA LYS A 425 0.77 -56.62 -75.52
C LYS A 425 0.53 -56.93 -74.04
N ALA A 426 0.74 -58.16 -73.60
CA ALA A 426 0.65 -58.51 -72.18
C ALA A 426 1.72 -57.78 -71.35
N ARG A 427 2.94 -57.63 -71.88
CA ARG A 427 4.01 -56.84 -71.23
C ARG A 427 3.72 -55.33 -71.21
N SER A 428 3.15 -54.77 -72.28
CA SER A 428 2.81 -53.34 -72.33
C SER A 428 1.56 -53.00 -71.53
N ASN A 429 0.52 -53.84 -71.55
CA ASN A 429 -0.68 -53.66 -70.73
C ASN A 429 -0.42 -53.87 -69.23
N ALA A 430 0.51 -54.75 -68.86
CA ALA A 430 0.96 -54.85 -67.46
C ALA A 430 1.66 -53.57 -66.93
N ALA A 431 2.11 -52.68 -67.83
CA ALA A 431 2.68 -51.39 -67.49
C ALA A 431 1.64 -50.25 -67.46
N SER A 432 0.61 -50.28 -68.31
CA SER A 432 -0.44 -49.24 -68.39
C SER A 432 -1.60 -49.44 -67.40
N ASP A 433 -1.90 -50.68 -66.99
CA ASP A 433 -2.98 -50.97 -66.02
C ASP A 433 -2.56 -50.73 -64.55
N ARG A 434 -1.32 -50.28 -64.32
CA ARG A 434 -0.86 -49.72 -63.04
C ARG A 434 -1.15 -48.22 -62.96
N ALA A 435 -2.43 -47.86 -63.04
CA ALA A 435 -2.92 -46.52 -62.64
C ALA A 435 -2.96 -46.32 -61.11
N VAL A 436 -2.35 -47.23 -60.35
CA VAL A 436 -1.95 -46.99 -58.96
C VAL A 436 -0.43 -47.08 -58.95
N THR A 437 0.23 -45.93 -58.89
CA THR A 437 1.58 -45.84 -58.35
C THR A 437 1.50 -46.29 -56.90
N ARG A 438 1.57 -47.61 -56.67
CA ARG A 438 2.12 -48.10 -55.41
C ARG A 438 3.52 -47.52 -55.40
N THR A 439 3.70 -46.47 -54.60
CA THR A 439 5.00 -46.06 -54.09
C THR A 439 5.74 -47.35 -53.81
N LYS A 440 6.84 -47.58 -54.53
CA LYS A 440 7.69 -48.76 -54.32
C LYS A 440 7.98 -48.77 -52.82
N SER A 441 7.32 -49.68 -52.08
CA SER A 441 7.77 -49.99 -50.74
C SER A 441 9.17 -50.49 -50.94
N THR A 442 10.15 -49.70 -50.53
CA THR A 442 11.50 -50.18 -50.32
C THR A 442 11.32 -51.46 -49.52
N GLY A 443 11.71 -52.60 -50.09
CA GLY A 443 11.49 -53.94 -49.52
C GLY A 443 12.30 -54.18 -48.24
N MET A 444 12.54 -53.14 -47.45
CA MET A 444 13.19 -53.16 -46.17
C MET A 444 12.16 -53.42 -45.10
N ARG A 445 12.44 -54.43 -44.27
CA ARG A 445 11.64 -54.70 -43.07
C ARG A 445 11.68 -53.47 -42.15
N PRO A 446 10.65 -53.19 -41.34
CA PRO A 446 10.54 -51.94 -40.56
C PRO A 446 11.80 -51.57 -39.75
N HIS A 447 12.50 -52.56 -39.19
CA HIS A 447 13.75 -52.33 -38.45
C HIS A 447 14.92 -51.90 -39.34
N GLN A 448 14.97 -52.34 -40.61
CA GLN A 448 16.00 -51.94 -41.57
C GLN A 448 15.78 -50.50 -42.05
N ALA A 449 14.51 -50.08 -42.20
CA ALA A 449 14.17 -48.70 -42.54
C ALA A 449 14.54 -47.73 -41.41
N ILE A 450 14.31 -48.12 -40.14
CA ILE A 450 14.74 -47.33 -38.98
C ILE A 450 16.28 -47.25 -38.91
N ARG A 451 16.98 -48.37 -39.14
CA ARG A 451 18.46 -48.37 -39.12
C ARG A 451 19.04 -47.46 -40.20
N LYS A 452 18.44 -47.46 -41.39
CA LYS A 452 18.85 -46.58 -42.50
C LYS A 452 18.56 -45.10 -42.20
N ALA A 453 17.39 -44.78 -41.67
CA ALA A 453 17.06 -43.40 -41.28
C ALA A 453 17.96 -42.86 -40.17
N ILE A 454 18.45 -43.73 -39.28
CA ILE A 454 19.43 -43.37 -38.25
C ILE A 454 20.80 -43.13 -38.90
N THR A 455 21.30 -44.03 -39.76
CA THR A 455 22.60 -43.82 -40.44
C THR A 455 22.59 -42.58 -41.33
N ASP A 456 21.53 -42.35 -42.10
CA ASP A 456 21.43 -41.19 -42.99
C ASP A 456 21.42 -39.87 -42.18
N ARG A 457 20.78 -39.83 -41.00
CA ARG A 457 20.85 -38.69 -40.07
C ARG A 457 22.23 -38.48 -39.44
N PHE A 458 22.99 -39.55 -39.21
CA PHE A 458 24.34 -39.44 -38.67
C PHE A 458 25.35 -38.97 -39.73
N ASP A 459 25.16 -39.36 -40.99
CA ASP A 459 26.00 -38.90 -42.10
C ASP A 459 25.71 -37.43 -42.47
N GLU A 460 24.45 -36.98 -42.41
CA GLU A 460 24.10 -35.55 -42.60
C GLU A 460 24.66 -34.64 -41.49
N ASN A 461 24.71 -35.11 -40.23
CA ASN A 461 25.30 -34.34 -39.13
C ASN A 461 26.83 -34.31 -39.12
N ASN A 462 27.49 -35.23 -39.84
CA ASN A 462 28.95 -35.26 -39.97
C ASN A 462 29.47 -34.56 -41.23
N SER A 463 28.57 -34.03 -42.07
CA SER A 463 28.90 -33.35 -43.33
C SER A 463 28.59 -31.84 -43.31
N GLN A 464 28.43 -31.24 -42.12
CA GLN A 464 28.45 -29.79 -41.88
C GLN A 464 29.67 -29.36 -41.07
#